data_AF-A0A7S3E4A5-F1
#
_entry.id   AF-A0A7S3E4A5-F1
#
_cell.length_a   1.000
_cell.length_b   1.000
_cell.length_c   1.000
_cell.angle_alpha   90.00
_cell.angle_beta   90.00
_cell.angle_gamma   90.00
#
_symmetry.space_group_name_H-M   'P 1'
#
loop_
_entity.id
_entity.type
_entity.pdbx_description
1 polymer ?
#
loop_
_entity_poly.entity_id
_entity_poly.type
_entity_poly.pdbx_seq_one_letter_code
_entity_poly.pdbx_strand_id
1 'polypeptide(L)'
;LPSSMLLRRGVLLSSGAQVRLASKRSTPLPMGAAVRRAMTNPQHRGGHSSAPDSSPAGPLRAALSWEQLDAYVAETGLLDVDRVNGPTNSQARLRLFGQDEASVRVTLYRDNHAWCPYCQKIWLWLEEKQVPYKIEKVTMFCYGEKESWYKRKVPSGMLPALELDGRMITESDVILAELESVFGALHKGMTDPAVVPLRRLERLLFRAWCNWLCQPNWFPGEEKRARK
;
A
#
# COMPACT_ATOMS: atom_id res chain seq x y z
N LEU A 1 -6.42 66.42 15.42
CA LEU A 1 -5.18 67.21 15.61
C LEU A 1 -4.43 66.63 16.80
N PRO A 2 -3.13 66.34 16.67
CA PRO A 2 -2.48 65.61 15.57
C PRO A 2 -1.45 64.60 16.16
N SER A 3 -0.62 63.82 15.48
CA SER A 3 0.05 63.85 14.15
C SER A 3 0.45 62.39 13.84
N SER A 4 0.21 61.76 12.70
CA SER A 4 0.73 61.96 11.32
C SER A 4 2.25 62.17 11.20
N MET A 5 2.91 61.27 10.45
CA MET A 5 3.88 61.51 9.35
C MET A 5 4.57 60.16 9.02
N LEU A 6 4.21 59.44 7.95
CA LEU A 6 4.53 59.65 6.52
C LEU A 6 6.03 59.79 6.18
N LEU A 7 6.49 58.78 5.43
CA LEU A 7 7.48 58.78 4.34
C LEU A 7 8.93 59.24 4.62
N ARG A 8 9.89 58.39 4.19
CA ARG A 8 10.64 58.64 2.95
C ARG A 8 11.48 57.45 2.48
N ARG A 9 11.51 57.33 1.15
CA ARG A 9 12.34 56.48 0.29
C ARG A 9 13.80 56.98 0.23
N GLY A 10 14.71 56.06 -0.10
CA GLY A 10 16.06 56.28 -0.68
C GLY A 10 16.95 55.07 -0.38
N VAL A 11 17.18 54.07 -1.25
CA VAL A 11 17.80 53.98 -2.59
C VAL A 11 19.34 54.12 -2.57
N LEU A 12 20.00 53.12 -3.20
CA LEU A 12 21.42 52.95 -3.61
C LEU A 12 22.32 52.25 -2.56
N LEU A 13 23.16 51.24 -2.84
CA LEU A 13 23.72 50.67 -4.08
C LEU A 13 24.32 49.27 -3.82
N SER A 14 24.27 48.42 -4.85
CA SER A 14 25.32 47.51 -5.33
C SER A 14 26.03 46.53 -4.37
N SER A 15 25.80 45.23 -4.57
CA SER A 15 26.89 44.34 -5.03
C SER A 15 26.31 43.07 -5.65
N GLY A 16 26.72 42.79 -6.88
CA GLY A 16 26.31 41.63 -7.65
C GLY A 16 26.91 40.34 -7.12
N ALA A 17 26.08 39.32 -6.97
CA ALA A 17 26.50 37.94 -6.89
C ALA A 17 25.68 37.13 -7.91
N GLN A 18 26.29 36.88 -9.06
CA GLN A 18 25.83 35.91 -10.05
C GLN A 18 25.76 34.52 -9.40
N VAL A 19 24.55 34.02 -9.17
CA VAL A 19 24.33 32.61 -8.83
C VAL A 19 24.55 31.79 -10.09
N ARG A 20 25.70 31.12 -10.18
CA ARG A 20 25.98 30.11 -11.21
C ARG A 20 25.05 28.92 -10.99
N LEU A 21 24.13 28.67 -11.93
CA LEU A 21 23.45 27.38 -12.06
C LEU A 21 24.49 26.30 -12.41
N ALA A 22 24.79 25.41 -11.46
CA ALA A 22 25.49 24.17 -11.74
C ALA A 22 24.49 23.16 -12.31
N SER A 23 24.49 23.00 -13.63
CA SER A 23 23.88 21.87 -14.34
C SER A 23 24.54 20.57 -13.88
N LYS A 24 23.90 19.81 -12.98
CA LYS A 24 24.30 18.43 -12.70
C LYS A 24 23.71 17.54 -13.81
N ARG A 25 24.51 17.26 -14.83
CA ARG A 25 24.24 16.15 -15.75
C ARG A 25 24.27 14.85 -14.95
N SER A 26 23.15 14.14 -14.89
CA SER A 26 23.05 12.78 -14.37
C SER A 26 23.70 11.83 -15.38
N THR A 27 24.89 11.34 -15.07
CA THR A 27 25.45 10.15 -15.73
C THR A 27 24.70 8.90 -15.24
N PRO A 28 24.26 8.00 -16.12
CA PRO A 28 23.69 6.73 -15.69
C PRO A 28 24.80 5.86 -15.07
N LEU A 29 24.55 5.33 -13.87
CA LEU A 29 25.42 4.34 -13.24
C LEU A 29 25.47 3.08 -14.13
N PRO A 30 26.64 2.46 -14.33
CA PRO A 30 26.72 1.22 -15.08
C PRO A 30 25.95 0.13 -14.33
N MET A 31 25.06 -0.57 -15.03
CA MET A 31 24.46 -1.81 -14.55
C MET A 31 25.57 -2.76 -14.08
N GLY A 32 25.62 -3.00 -12.76
CA GLY A 32 26.53 -3.97 -12.17
C GLY A 32 26.34 -5.34 -12.82
N ALA A 33 27.46 -6.01 -13.11
CA ALA A 33 27.58 -7.26 -13.85
C ALA A 33 26.93 -8.51 -13.19
N ALA A 34 26.01 -8.34 -12.24
CA ALA A 34 25.40 -9.43 -11.48
C ALA A 34 24.18 -10.08 -12.16
N VAL A 35 23.64 -9.51 -13.25
CA VAL A 35 22.47 -10.07 -13.96
C VAL A 35 22.84 -11.00 -15.12
N ARG A 36 24.13 -11.11 -15.50
CA ARG A 36 24.56 -11.93 -16.65
C ARG A 36 25.06 -13.34 -16.31
N ARG A 37 25.03 -13.76 -15.05
CA ARG A 37 25.63 -15.04 -14.62
C ARG A 37 24.63 -16.17 -14.30
N ALA A 38 23.38 -16.05 -14.74
CA ALA A 38 22.36 -17.09 -14.59
C ALA A 38 21.97 -17.81 -15.89
N MET A 39 22.60 -17.50 -17.03
CA MET A 39 22.19 -18.05 -18.35
C MET A 39 23.25 -18.88 -19.08
N THR A 40 24.34 -19.29 -18.42
CA THR A 40 25.36 -20.14 -19.04
C THR A 40 25.79 -21.26 -18.11
N ASN A 41 24.90 -22.22 -17.85
CA ASN A 41 25.30 -23.54 -17.36
C ASN A 41 25.00 -24.61 -18.42
N PRO A 42 25.98 -25.03 -19.23
CA PRO A 42 25.79 -26.02 -20.27
C PRO A 42 26.04 -27.44 -19.72
N GLN A 43 25.26 -27.87 -18.72
CA GLN A 43 25.33 -29.24 -18.20
C GLN A 43 23.95 -29.78 -17.82
N HIS A 44 23.08 -29.94 -18.81
CA HIS A 44 22.04 -30.98 -18.78
C HIS A 44 21.58 -31.27 -20.21
N ARG A 45 22.26 -32.21 -20.89
CA ARG A 45 21.71 -32.89 -22.06
C ARG A 45 20.77 -33.99 -21.55
N GLY A 46 19.53 -33.62 -21.29
CA GLY A 46 18.41 -34.55 -21.23
C GLY A 46 17.64 -34.46 -22.53
N GLY A 47 17.52 -35.56 -23.26
CA GLY A 47 16.73 -35.61 -24.49
C GLY A 47 15.24 -35.48 -24.14
N HIS A 48 14.63 -34.37 -24.54
CA HIS A 48 13.18 -34.25 -24.61
C HIS A 48 12.74 -34.51 -26.05
N SER A 49 12.26 -35.72 -26.28
CA SER A 49 11.39 -36.02 -27.43
C SER A 49 10.17 -35.12 -27.32
N SER A 50 10.06 -34.15 -28.23
CA SER A 50 8.88 -33.30 -28.39
C SER A 50 7.74 -34.15 -28.93
N ALA A 51 6.84 -34.59 -28.05
CA ALA A 51 5.50 -35.00 -28.48
C ALA A 51 4.74 -33.72 -28.89
N PRO A 52 4.04 -33.70 -30.04
CA PRO A 52 3.18 -32.58 -30.38
C PRO A 52 1.99 -32.56 -29.42
N ASP A 53 1.86 -31.47 -28.67
CA ASP A 53 0.66 -31.15 -27.90
C ASP A 53 -0.49 -30.93 -28.90
N SER A 54 -1.32 -31.96 -29.06
CA SER A 54 -2.45 -32.00 -30.00
C SER A 54 -3.74 -31.53 -29.35
N SER A 55 -3.67 -30.50 -28.51
CA SER A 55 -4.86 -29.81 -28.00
C SER A 55 -5.18 -28.65 -28.95
N PRO A 56 -6.34 -28.63 -29.64
CA PRO A 56 -6.69 -27.51 -30.50
C PRO A 56 -6.86 -26.27 -29.63
N ALA A 57 -5.94 -25.32 -29.76
CA ALA A 57 -6.09 -23.98 -29.20
C ALA A 57 -7.39 -23.40 -29.76
N GLY A 58 -8.43 -23.31 -28.93
CA GLY A 58 -9.65 -22.60 -29.28
C GLY A 58 -9.31 -21.18 -29.74
N PRO A 59 -10.11 -20.59 -30.65
CA PRO A 59 -9.77 -19.28 -31.21
C PRO A 59 -9.58 -18.28 -30.07
N LEU A 60 -8.39 -17.67 -30.02
CA LEU A 60 -8.09 -16.58 -29.12
C LEU A 60 -9.13 -15.48 -29.40
N ARG A 61 -10.01 -15.20 -28.43
CA ARG A 61 -10.95 -14.08 -28.53
C ARG A 61 -10.12 -12.81 -28.72
N ALA A 62 -10.36 -12.09 -29.82
CA ALA A 62 -9.75 -10.80 -30.05
C ALA A 62 -10.11 -9.84 -28.89
N ALA A 63 -9.17 -9.01 -28.47
CA ALA A 63 -9.43 -7.99 -27.47
C ALA A 63 -10.43 -6.95 -28.03
N LEU A 64 -11.36 -6.51 -27.18
CA LEU A 64 -12.31 -5.46 -27.52
C LEU A 64 -11.58 -4.12 -27.71
N SER A 65 -12.08 -3.28 -28.62
CA SER A 65 -11.66 -1.88 -28.71
C SER A 65 -12.16 -1.08 -27.51
N TRP A 66 -11.59 0.12 -27.27
CA TRP A 66 -12.06 1.01 -26.20
C TRP A 66 -13.54 1.37 -26.35
N GLU A 67 -13.98 1.68 -27.57
CA GLU A 67 -15.39 1.99 -27.88
C GLU A 67 -16.32 0.80 -27.57
N GLN A 68 -15.87 -0.43 -27.88
CA GLN A 68 -16.63 -1.64 -27.56
C GLN A 68 -16.68 -1.90 -26.04
N LEU A 69 -15.60 -1.60 -25.32
CA LEU A 69 -15.57 -1.68 -23.86
C LEU A 69 -16.51 -0.65 -23.23
N ASP A 70 -16.51 0.58 -23.71
CA ASP A 70 -17.41 1.63 -23.23
C ASP A 70 -18.88 1.25 -23.48
N ALA A 71 -19.19 0.74 -24.66
CA ALA A 71 -20.53 0.22 -24.98
C ALA A 71 -20.91 -0.96 -24.08
N TYR A 72 -19.99 -1.90 -23.85
CA TYR A 72 -20.21 -3.04 -22.97
C TYR A 72 -20.46 -2.61 -21.52
N VAL A 73 -19.69 -1.64 -21.01
CA VAL A 73 -19.88 -1.08 -19.66
C VAL A 73 -21.24 -0.39 -19.55
N ALA A 74 -21.64 0.39 -20.57
CA ALA A 74 -22.93 1.06 -20.61
C ALA A 74 -24.10 0.06 -20.68
N GLU A 75 -23.96 -1.03 -21.43
CA GLU A 75 -24.97 -2.08 -21.56
C GLU A 75 -25.10 -2.89 -20.26
N THR A 76 -23.97 -3.28 -19.67
CA THR A 76 -23.96 -4.17 -18.49
C THR A 76 -24.10 -3.44 -17.16
N GLY A 77 -23.91 -2.11 -17.14
CA GLY A 77 -23.85 -1.34 -15.90
C GLY A 77 -22.69 -1.76 -14.99
N LEU A 78 -21.62 -2.36 -15.55
CA LEU A 78 -20.54 -2.99 -14.76
C LEU A 78 -19.90 -2.05 -13.73
N LEU A 79 -19.91 -0.73 -13.99
CA LEU A 79 -19.35 0.29 -13.11
C LEU A 79 -20.37 0.89 -12.12
N ASP A 80 -21.67 0.63 -12.30
CA ASP A 80 -22.76 1.12 -11.45
C ASP A 80 -22.94 0.25 -10.20
N VAL A 81 -21.83 0.03 -9.50
CA VAL A 81 -21.78 -0.78 -8.29
C VAL A 81 -22.16 0.05 -7.06
N ASP A 82 -23.04 -0.48 -6.21
CA ASP A 82 -23.27 0.07 -4.89
C ASP A 82 -22.03 -0.13 -4.01
N ARG A 83 -21.26 0.95 -3.85
CA ARG A 83 -20.02 0.95 -3.06
C ARG A 83 -20.27 1.01 -1.56
N VAL A 84 -21.49 1.36 -1.14
CA VAL A 84 -21.85 1.61 0.26
C VAL A 84 -22.41 0.36 0.92
N ASN A 85 -23.37 -0.31 0.27
CA ASN A 85 -24.01 -1.52 0.81
C ASN A 85 -23.83 -2.77 -0.05
N GLY A 86 -23.38 -2.62 -1.30
CA GLY A 86 -23.11 -3.75 -2.18
C GLY A 86 -21.84 -4.53 -1.83
N PRO A 87 -21.37 -5.40 -2.74
CA PRO A 87 -20.11 -6.13 -2.58
C PRO A 87 -18.92 -5.19 -2.32
N THR A 88 -17.93 -5.67 -1.56
CA THR A 88 -16.74 -4.85 -1.23
C THR A 88 -15.98 -4.43 -2.49
N ASN A 89 -15.46 -3.21 -2.49
CA ASN A 89 -14.72 -2.64 -3.62
C ASN A 89 -13.60 -1.72 -3.11
N SER A 90 -12.43 -1.78 -3.75
CA SER A 90 -11.27 -0.95 -3.38
C SER A 90 -11.53 0.55 -3.54
N GLN A 91 -12.48 0.95 -4.37
CA GLN A 91 -12.87 2.33 -4.62
C GLN A 91 -13.91 2.87 -3.63
N ALA A 92 -14.41 2.06 -2.69
CA ALA A 92 -15.35 2.50 -1.68
C ALA A 92 -14.73 3.53 -0.72
N ARG A 93 -15.54 4.53 -0.32
CA ARG A 93 -15.20 5.54 0.71
C ARG A 93 -16.06 5.46 1.97
N LEU A 94 -17.14 4.69 1.91
CA LEU A 94 -18.08 4.46 3.00
C LEU A 94 -18.63 3.04 2.86
N ARG A 95 -18.79 2.34 3.97
CA ARG A 95 -19.41 1.02 4.06
C ARG A 95 -20.38 1.01 5.22
N LEU A 96 -21.65 0.70 4.97
CA LEU A 96 -22.72 0.78 5.97
C LEU A 96 -23.38 -0.56 6.27
N PHE A 97 -23.35 -1.52 5.35
CA PHE A 97 -24.01 -2.82 5.54
C PHE A 97 -25.50 -2.70 5.91
N GLY A 98 -26.19 -1.70 5.35
CA GLY A 98 -27.59 -1.40 5.64
C GLY A 98 -27.85 -0.61 6.94
N GLN A 99 -26.80 -0.22 7.67
CA GLN A 99 -26.90 0.57 8.90
C GLN A 99 -26.89 2.08 8.61
N ASP A 100 -27.28 2.89 9.60
CA ASP A 100 -27.29 4.36 9.49
C ASP A 100 -25.85 4.91 9.49
N GLU A 101 -25.57 5.96 8.71
CA GLU A 101 -24.25 6.61 8.72
C GLU A 101 -23.88 7.20 10.09
N ALA A 102 -24.86 7.62 10.90
CA ALA A 102 -24.66 8.08 12.27
C ALA A 102 -24.10 7.00 13.20
N SER A 103 -24.22 5.72 12.83
CA SER A 103 -23.64 4.59 13.58
C SER A 103 -22.14 4.38 13.31
N VAL A 104 -21.57 5.08 12.32
CA VAL A 104 -20.17 4.89 11.92
C VAL A 104 -19.24 5.45 12.98
N ARG A 105 -18.51 4.54 13.63
CA ARG A 105 -17.51 4.85 14.67
C ARG A 105 -16.06 4.74 14.19
N VAL A 106 -15.86 4.16 13.00
CA VAL A 106 -14.55 3.79 12.46
C VAL A 106 -14.24 4.59 11.21
N THR A 107 -13.03 5.16 11.15
CA THR A 107 -12.42 5.63 9.90
C THR A 107 -11.11 4.89 9.66
N LEU A 108 -11.04 4.12 8.57
CA LEU A 108 -9.83 3.43 8.13
C LEU A 108 -9.03 4.30 7.16
N TYR A 109 -7.80 4.64 7.54
CA TYR A 109 -6.82 5.23 6.64
C TYR A 109 -6.04 4.11 5.94
N ARG A 110 -6.20 4.01 4.62
CA ARG A 110 -5.57 2.97 3.81
C ARG A 110 -5.10 3.51 2.46
N ASP A 111 -4.32 2.70 1.78
CA ASP A 111 -3.74 3.06 0.50
C ASP A 111 -4.79 3.22 -0.63
N ASN A 112 -4.44 4.01 -1.64
CA ASN A 112 -5.30 4.32 -2.80
C ASN A 112 -5.66 3.08 -3.61
N HIS A 113 -4.73 2.14 -3.76
CA HIS A 113 -4.78 1.09 -4.78
C HIS A 113 -4.98 -0.32 -4.22
N ALA A 114 -5.22 -0.46 -2.92
CA ALA A 114 -5.34 -1.75 -2.23
C ALA A 114 -4.08 -2.62 -2.29
N TRP A 115 -2.89 -2.01 -2.34
CA TRP A 115 -1.62 -2.70 -2.40
C TRP A 115 -0.98 -2.93 -1.03
N CYS A 116 -1.44 -2.21 0.02
CA CYS A 116 -0.87 -2.39 1.34
C CYS A 116 -1.43 -3.67 2.01
N PRO A 117 -0.61 -4.72 2.22
CA PRO A 117 -1.10 -5.96 2.83
C PRO A 117 -1.55 -5.75 4.28
N TYR A 118 -0.92 -4.81 4.99
CA TYR A 118 -1.31 -4.46 6.35
C TYR A 118 -2.67 -3.77 6.43
N CYS A 119 -3.00 -2.90 5.46
CA CYS A 119 -4.34 -2.33 5.35
C CYS A 119 -5.37 -3.40 5.00
N GLN A 120 -5.00 -4.35 4.12
CA GLN A 120 -5.89 -5.42 3.69
C GLN A 120 -6.37 -6.29 4.84
N LYS A 121 -5.50 -6.60 5.83
CA LYS A 121 -5.92 -7.35 7.03
C LYS A 121 -7.05 -6.65 7.79
N ILE A 122 -6.94 -5.33 8.00
CA ILE A 122 -7.98 -4.54 8.69
C ILE A 122 -9.24 -4.48 7.85
N TRP A 123 -9.07 -4.25 6.54
CA TRP A 123 -10.18 -4.16 5.61
C TRP A 123 -11.01 -5.44 5.57
N LEU A 124 -10.35 -6.59 5.43
CA LEU A 124 -11.00 -7.91 5.45
C LEU A 124 -11.75 -8.13 6.77
N TRP A 125 -11.13 -7.79 7.90
CA TRP A 125 -11.77 -7.94 9.20
C TRP A 125 -13.03 -7.08 9.34
N LEU A 126 -12.98 -5.80 8.90
CA LEU A 126 -14.14 -4.90 8.95
C LEU A 126 -15.29 -5.37 8.05
N GLU A 127 -14.98 -5.85 6.85
CA GLU A 127 -15.99 -6.39 5.92
C GLU A 127 -16.60 -7.69 6.44
N GLU A 128 -15.79 -8.62 6.93
CA GLU A 128 -16.27 -9.90 7.48
C GLU A 128 -17.13 -9.68 8.74
N LYS A 129 -16.73 -8.72 9.59
CA LYS A 129 -17.49 -8.36 10.80
C LYS A 129 -18.70 -7.46 10.49
N GLN A 130 -18.80 -6.94 9.27
CA GLN A 130 -19.82 -5.97 8.83
C GLN A 130 -19.93 -4.73 9.75
N VAL A 131 -18.77 -4.22 10.20
CA VAL A 131 -18.71 -3.01 11.03
C VAL A 131 -18.78 -1.79 10.12
N PRO A 132 -19.75 -0.86 10.26
CA PRO A 132 -19.82 0.34 9.44
C PRO A 132 -18.58 1.23 9.59
N TYR A 133 -18.01 1.68 8.47
CA TYR A 133 -16.77 2.46 8.48
C TYR A 133 -16.62 3.41 7.28
N LYS A 134 -15.89 4.51 7.52
CA LYS A 134 -15.40 5.43 6.49
C LYS A 134 -13.99 5.03 6.05
N ILE A 135 -13.66 5.37 4.81
CA ILE A 135 -12.33 5.12 4.24
C ILE A 135 -11.71 6.43 3.80
N GLU A 136 -10.55 6.71 4.37
CA GLU A 136 -9.67 7.77 3.91
C GLU A 136 -8.49 7.19 3.13
N LYS A 137 -8.35 7.67 1.89
CA LYS A 137 -7.36 7.19 0.93
C LYS A 137 -6.08 8.01 1.01
N VAL A 138 -4.96 7.33 1.21
CA VAL A 138 -3.65 7.91 1.50
C VAL A 138 -2.61 7.32 0.57
N THR A 139 -1.76 8.15 -0.02
CA THR A 139 -0.68 7.72 -0.91
C THR A 139 0.41 6.97 -0.13
N MET A 140 0.89 5.81 -0.61
CA MET A 140 2.04 5.12 0.01
C MET A 140 3.37 5.74 -0.44
N PHE A 141 4.40 5.60 0.40
CA PHE A 141 5.74 6.12 0.11
C PHE A 141 6.38 5.52 -1.16
N CYS A 142 6.00 4.31 -1.55
CA CYS A 142 6.59 3.64 -2.71
C CYS A 142 6.06 4.13 -4.06
N TYR A 143 4.96 4.90 -4.09
CA TYR A 143 4.35 5.34 -5.36
C TYR A 143 3.95 6.81 -5.40
N GLY A 144 4.24 7.61 -4.38
CA GLY A 144 3.96 9.04 -4.44
C GLY A 144 4.25 9.83 -3.16
N GLU A 145 3.88 11.11 -3.20
CA GLU A 145 4.04 12.03 -2.08
C GLU A 145 2.96 11.81 -1.02
N LYS A 146 3.37 11.80 0.25
CA LYS A 146 2.45 11.62 1.38
C LYS A 146 1.68 12.91 1.65
N GLU A 147 0.38 12.78 1.87
CA GLU A 147 -0.50 13.90 2.16
C GLU A 147 -0.12 14.61 3.47
N SER A 148 0.05 15.93 3.40
CA SER A 148 0.44 16.73 4.58
C SER A 148 -0.60 16.66 5.70
N TRP A 149 -1.88 16.56 5.36
CA TRP A 149 -2.96 16.41 6.33
C TRP A 149 -2.89 15.08 7.08
N TYR A 150 -2.50 14.01 6.39
CA TYR A 150 -2.37 12.70 7.01
C TYR A 150 -1.19 12.69 7.98
N LYS A 151 -0.05 13.29 7.59
CA LYS A 151 1.12 13.42 8.47
C LYS A 151 0.86 14.25 9.73
N ARG A 152 -0.11 15.17 9.72
CA ARG A 152 -0.53 15.88 10.95
C ARG A 152 -1.27 14.96 11.93
N LYS A 153 -2.03 14.00 11.43
CA LYS A 153 -2.74 12.97 12.23
C LYS A 153 -1.81 11.83 12.65
N VAL A 154 -0.99 11.34 11.71
CA VAL A 154 -0.09 10.21 11.87
C VAL A 154 1.32 10.67 11.46
N PRO A 155 2.15 11.19 12.40
CA PRO A 155 3.45 11.78 12.09
C PRO A 155 4.41 10.86 11.32
N SER A 156 4.34 9.55 11.56
CA SER A 156 5.14 8.55 10.82
C SER A 156 4.75 8.45 9.34
N GLY A 157 3.53 8.85 8.97
CA GLY A 157 2.95 8.67 7.64
C GLY A 157 2.71 7.19 7.28
N MET A 158 2.87 6.27 8.23
CA MET A 158 2.71 4.83 8.01
C MET A 158 1.24 4.45 7.89
N LEU A 159 0.97 3.36 7.17
CA LEU A 159 -0.35 2.77 6.99
C LEU A 159 -0.31 1.30 7.43
N PRO A 160 -1.44 0.72 7.88
CA PRO A 160 -2.72 1.39 8.14
C PRO A 160 -2.68 2.29 9.37
N ALA A 161 -3.63 3.23 9.42
CA ALA A 161 -4.07 3.85 10.66
C ALA A 161 -5.59 3.77 10.74
N LEU A 162 -6.14 3.82 11.95
CA LEU A 162 -7.57 3.72 12.18
C LEU A 162 -7.97 4.71 13.28
N GLU A 163 -9.00 5.49 13.02
CA GLU A 163 -9.66 6.32 14.04
C GLU A 163 -10.90 5.57 14.52
N LEU A 164 -10.98 5.30 15.82
CA LEU A 164 -12.11 4.65 16.49
C LEU A 164 -12.58 5.56 17.62
N ASP A 165 -13.82 6.05 17.52
CA ASP A 165 -14.41 6.99 18.49
C ASP A 165 -13.50 8.21 18.76
N GLY A 166 -12.89 8.76 17.69
CA GLY A 166 -11.98 9.90 17.76
C GLY A 166 -10.55 9.57 18.24
N ARG A 167 -10.25 8.32 18.61
CA ARG A 167 -8.90 7.89 19.01
C ARG A 167 -8.15 7.33 17.81
N MET A 168 -7.00 7.92 17.50
CA MET A 168 -6.09 7.44 16.45
C MET A 168 -5.28 6.23 16.92
N ILE A 169 -5.30 5.16 16.14
CA ILE A 169 -4.62 3.88 16.42
C ILE A 169 -3.78 3.53 15.20
N THR A 170 -2.52 3.18 15.43
CA THR A 170 -1.57 2.73 14.41
C THR A 170 -1.08 1.33 14.72
N GLU A 171 -0.34 0.72 13.79
CA GLU A 171 0.11 -0.68 13.82
C GLU A 171 -1.04 -1.68 13.60
N SER A 172 -0.95 -2.45 12.50
CA SER A 172 -2.06 -3.32 12.07
C SER A 172 -2.51 -4.34 13.13
N ASP A 173 -1.58 -4.92 13.90
CA ASP A 173 -1.93 -5.91 14.93
C ASP A 173 -2.60 -5.25 16.15
N VAL A 174 -2.20 -4.02 16.50
CA VAL A 174 -2.82 -3.25 17.59
C VAL A 174 -4.22 -2.80 17.17
N ILE A 175 -4.38 -2.32 15.94
CA ILE A 175 -5.69 -1.96 15.38
C ILE A 175 -6.67 -3.13 15.46
N LEU A 176 -6.25 -4.34 15.06
CA LEU A 176 -7.11 -5.53 15.17
C LEU A 176 -7.49 -5.83 16.62
N ALA A 177 -6.53 -5.80 17.55
CA ALA A 177 -6.83 -6.06 18.97
C ALA A 177 -7.84 -5.06 19.55
N GLU A 178 -7.74 -3.79 19.17
CA GLU A 178 -8.68 -2.74 19.61
C GLU A 178 -10.05 -2.86 18.94
N LEU A 179 -10.12 -3.25 17.66
CA LEU A 179 -11.38 -3.54 17.00
C LEU A 179 -12.08 -4.75 17.63
N GLU A 180 -11.33 -5.80 17.96
CA GLU A 180 -11.85 -7.00 18.62
C GLU A 180 -12.31 -6.73 20.05
N SER A 181 -11.66 -5.81 20.78
CA SER A 181 -12.11 -5.44 22.13
C SER A 181 -13.45 -4.70 22.12
N VAL A 182 -13.76 -3.98 21.03
CA VAL A 182 -14.99 -3.19 20.90
C VAL A 182 -16.13 -3.97 20.22
N PHE A 183 -15.85 -4.69 19.14
CA PHE A 183 -16.88 -5.39 18.35
C PHE A 183 -16.84 -6.91 18.51
N GLY A 184 -15.90 -7.44 19.30
CA GLY A 184 -15.69 -8.87 19.49
C GLY A 184 -14.84 -9.49 18.37
N ALA A 185 -14.14 -10.57 18.70
CA ALA A 185 -13.38 -11.35 17.72
C ALA A 185 -14.29 -12.00 16.67
N LEU A 186 -13.71 -12.35 15.51
CA LEU A 186 -14.38 -13.17 14.49
C LEU A 186 -14.43 -14.64 14.90
N HIS A 187 -13.30 -15.17 15.40
CA HIS A 187 -13.21 -16.54 15.94
C HIS A 187 -12.29 -16.57 17.16
N LYS A 188 -10.98 -16.70 16.94
CA LYS A 188 -9.96 -16.52 17.98
C LYS A 188 -9.31 -15.15 17.79
N GLY A 189 -9.28 -14.37 18.86
CA GLY A 189 -8.76 -13.01 18.82
C GLY A 189 -7.23 -12.94 18.77
N MET A 190 -6.74 -11.74 18.56
CA MET A 190 -5.32 -11.37 18.51
C MET A 190 -4.57 -11.70 19.80
N THR A 191 -5.28 -11.75 20.93
CA THR A 191 -4.75 -12.04 22.27
C THR A 191 -5.03 -13.46 22.75
N ASP A 192 -5.67 -14.30 21.94
CA ASP A 192 -5.99 -15.68 22.30
C ASP A 192 -4.70 -16.48 22.58
N PRO A 193 -4.60 -17.19 23.73
CA PRO A 193 -3.39 -17.94 24.11
C PRO A 193 -2.95 -19.00 23.09
N ALA A 194 -3.88 -19.55 22.31
CA ALA A 194 -3.56 -20.50 21.23
C ALA A 194 -3.10 -19.80 19.95
N VAL A 195 -3.48 -18.53 19.72
CA VAL A 195 -3.12 -17.75 18.52
C VAL A 195 -1.79 -17.03 18.69
N VAL A 196 -1.51 -16.48 19.88
CA VAL A 196 -0.31 -15.68 20.13
C VAL A 196 1.00 -16.39 19.75
N PRO A 197 1.23 -17.68 20.12
CA PRO A 197 2.44 -18.39 19.72
C PRO A 197 2.56 -18.57 18.21
N LEU A 198 1.45 -18.87 17.52
CA LEU A 198 1.42 -19.07 16.07
C LEU A 198 1.75 -17.77 15.32
N ARG A 199 1.21 -16.63 15.77
CA ARG A 199 1.53 -15.31 15.20
C ARG A 199 2.98 -14.91 15.43
N ARG A 200 3.56 -15.25 16.58
CA ARG A 200 4.99 -15.02 16.83
C ARG A 200 5.86 -15.83 15.86
N LEU A 201 5.49 -17.08 15.61
CA LEU A 201 6.17 -17.93 14.64
C LEU A 201 6.03 -17.41 13.21
N GLU A 202 4.82 -16.99 12.81
CA GLU A 202 4.57 -16.37 11.51
C GLU A 202 5.45 -15.13 11.30
N ARG A 203 5.51 -14.21 12.27
CA ARG A 203 6.38 -13.03 12.20
C ARG A 203 7.86 -13.38 12.14
N LEU A 204 8.29 -14.42 12.85
CA LEU A 204 9.67 -14.89 12.80
C LEU A 204 10.02 -15.45 11.42
N LEU A 205 9.15 -16.29 10.86
CA LEU A 205 9.30 -16.83 9.51
C LEU A 205 9.30 -15.72 8.46
N PHE A 206 8.33 -14.80 8.53
CA PHE A 206 8.24 -13.65 7.65
C PHE A 206 9.52 -12.80 7.70
N ARG A 207 9.99 -12.47 8.90
CA ARG A 207 11.22 -11.68 9.08
C ARG A 207 12.45 -12.40 8.52
N ALA A 208 12.59 -13.70 8.77
CA ALA A 208 13.71 -14.48 8.23
C ALA A 208 13.70 -14.49 6.70
N TRP A 209 12.53 -14.70 6.10
CA TRP A 209 12.34 -14.66 4.65
C TRP A 209 12.61 -13.29 4.05
N CYS A 210 12.03 -12.22 4.61
CA CYS A 210 12.25 -10.86 4.12
C CYS A 210 13.71 -10.43 4.27
N ASN A 211 14.39 -10.80 5.35
CA ASN A 211 15.82 -10.55 5.48
C ASN A 211 16.59 -11.26 4.36
N TRP A 212 16.31 -12.55 4.12
CA TRP A 212 16.98 -13.30 3.06
C TRP A 212 16.71 -12.75 1.65
N LEU A 213 15.47 -12.34 1.36
CA LEU A 213 15.08 -11.82 0.03
C LEU A 213 15.54 -10.38 -0.22
N CYS A 214 15.45 -9.52 0.80
CA CYS A 214 15.56 -8.07 0.60
C CYS A 214 16.88 -7.49 1.13
N GLN A 215 17.62 -8.21 1.97
CA GLN A 215 18.97 -7.81 2.35
C GLN A 215 19.95 -8.60 1.47
N PRO A 216 20.85 -7.94 0.73
CA PRO A 216 21.90 -8.69 0.03
C PRO A 216 22.76 -9.39 1.09
N ASN A 217 23.14 -10.65 0.88
CA ASN A 217 24.14 -11.30 1.74
C ASN A 217 25.51 -10.71 1.37
N TRP A 218 25.96 -9.67 2.07
CA TRP A 218 27.21 -8.98 1.73
C TRP A 218 28.44 -9.75 2.24
N PHE A 219 28.29 -10.63 3.24
CA PHE A 219 29.43 -11.30 3.87
C PHE A 219 29.23 -12.81 4.13
N PRO A 220 30.29 -13.63 3.94
CA PRO A 220 30.29 -15.03 4.38
C PRO A 220 30.07 -15.12 5.90
N GLY A 221 28.90 -15.61 6.34
CA GLY A 221 28.56 -15.81 7.76
C GLY A 221 27.20 -15.29 8.20
N GLU A 222 26.51 -14.47 7.39
CA GLU A 222 25.19 -13.92 7.72
C GLU A 222 24.10 -15.00 7.82
N GLU A 223 24.17 -16.07 7.02
CA GLU A 223 23.27 -17.23 7.13
C GLU A 223 23.28 -17.87 8.53
N LYS A 224 24.42 -17.83 9.24
CA LYS A 224 24.50 -18.35 10.62
C LYS A 224 23.85 -17.39 11.63
N ARG A 225 23.80 -16.09 11.35
CA ARG A 225 23.12 -15.08 12.18
C ARG A 225 21.62 -15.07 11.95
N ALA A 226 21.16 -15.29 10.70
CA ALA A 226 19.73 -15.36 10.37
C ALA A 226 19.01 -16.58 10.98
N ARG A 227 19.76 -17.57 11.48
CA ARG A 227 19.24 -18.77 12.16
C ARG A 227 19.06 -18.61 13.68
N LYS A 228 19.50 -17.50 14.27
CA LYS A 228 19.33 -17.18 15.70
C LYS A 228 18.16 -16.24 15.89
#